data_AF-A0A388QA19-F1
#
_entry.id   AF-A0A388QA19-F1
#
_cell.length_a   1.000
_cell.length_b   1.000
_cell.length_c   1.000
_cell.angle_alpha   90.00
_cell.angle_beta   90.00
_cell.angle_gamma   90.00
#
_symmetry.space_group_name_H-M   'P 1'
#
loop_
_entity.id
_entity.type
_entity.pdbx_description
1 polymer ?
#
loop_
_entity_poly.entity_id
_entity_poly.type
_entity_poly.pdbx_seq_one_letter_code
_entity_poly.pdbx_strand_id
1 'polypeptide(L)'
;MKALLIGSVSAAQNALEDGLISNYDQYLTYVPGTAHYCRTQLGIECTDLNSYLTLNQQTETFLHIFPLFTEMLLDLDNTNVSVLKSFGSIPELNWYYTFRRDATFGYVGLLLFDSALRRYLAANQINHLSLYDSLAPFKPTILSDLRLMILRHVTAAAFVTFEAHHQKPTTIRRAINAALAKWLSRAKHIHTSLKYYGKLIRFILQAHFFTKASPAIFFDHLYELNYLPLGSVHKLSVPFAEFGTHIPAWLSPVKLRLPHQIPSSSIDLQKHSELPYAKQVADVLTNFFRDHIYEYDAALKYTKFLVEKHKIKIAVWGNSPCEISPRSVVIDYLRRLGVCVIGVQHGGDYGTLELYDTVHCQLDYLSCDKFLGYGSINLEAFYIPDTGFQTASMIATGSIKNYAISQISPTTKGCPLTCCFP
;
A
#
# COMPACT_ATOMS: atom_id res chain seq x y z
N MET A 1 20.53 -25.61 18.66
CA MET A 1 20.23 -25.89 17.25
C MET A 1 20.46 -24.63 16.43
N LYS A 2 21.06 -24.75 15.26
CA LYS A 2 21.24 -23.66 14.30
C LYS A 2 20.05 -23.60 13.35
N ALA A 3 19.49 -22.42 13.16
CA ALA A 3 18.36 -22.19 12.27
C ALA A 3 18.67 -21.17 11.17
N LEU A 4 18.15 -21.38 9.96
CA LEU A 4 18.26 -20.47 8.83
C LEU A 4 16.89 -19.90 8.43
N LEU A 5 16.73 -18.59 8.59
CA LEU A 5 15.57 -17.83 8.14
C LEU A 5 15.72 -17.43 6.67
N ILE A 6 14.80 -17.93 5.85
CA ILE A 6 14.76 -17.75 4.40
C ILE A 6 13.58 -16.82 4.05
N GLY A 7 13.88 -15.61 3.60
CA GLY A 7 12.87 -14.57 3.35
C GLY A 7 12.09 -14.72 2.04
N SER A 8 12.60 -15.47 1.06
CA SER A 8 11.99 -15.58 -0.27
C SER A 8 12.41 -16.87 -1.01
N VAL A 9 11.71 -17.20 -2.09
CA VAL A 9 12.10 -18.30 -3.00
C VAL A 9 13.51 -18.08 -3.57
N SER A 10 13.84 -16.85 -3.96
CA SER A 10 15.17 -16.52 -4.47
C SER A 10 16.25 -16.71 -3.39
N ALA A 11 15.95 -16.33 -2.15
CA ALA A 11 16.86 -16.55 -1.02
C ALA A 11 17.09 -18.05 -0.78
N ALA A 12 16.05 -18.88 -0.91
CA ALA A 12 16.16 -20.33 -0.76
C ALA A 12 17.10 -20.95 -1.81
N GLN A 13 16.93 -20.57 -3.07
CA GLN A 13 17.77 -21.02 -4.19
C GLN A 13 19.23 -20.63 -3.98
N ASN A 14 19.47 -19.36 -3.66
CA ASN A 14 20.82 -18.84 -3.49
C ASN A 14 21.51 -19.45 -2.24
N ALA A 15 20.78 -19.71 -1.16
CA ALA A 15 21.33 -20.40 0.02
C ALA A 15 21.77 -21.84 -0.29
N LEU A 16 21.06 -22.53 -1.19
CA LEU A 16 21.47 -23.85 -1.70
C LEU A 16 22.72 -23.73 -2.59
N GLU A 17 22.74 -22.78 -3.53
CA GLU A 17 23.91 -22.51 -4.39
C GLU A 17 25.17 -22.19 -3.56
N ASP A 18 25.02 -21.45 -2.46
CA ASP A 18 26.12 -21.08 -1.57
C ASP A 18 26.54 -22.21 -0.61
N GLY A 19 25.89 -23.38 -0.66
CA GLY A 19 26.18 -24.52 0.20
C GLY A 19 25.86 -24.27 1.68
N LEU A 20 24.96 -23.34 1.97
CA LEU A 20 24.60 -22.98 3.35
C LEU A 20 23.58 -23.93 3.94
N ILE A 21 22.76 -24.58 3.12
CA ILE A 21 21.67 -25.44 3.58
C ILE A 21 22.20 -26.49 4.56
N SER A 22 23.22 -27.25 4.20
CA SER A 22 23.79 -28.32 5.06
C SER A 22 24.36 -27.88 6.42
N ASN A 23 24.47 -26.58 6.69
CA ASN A 23 25.07 -26.04 7.92
C ASN A 23 24.03 -25.76 9.03
N TYR A 24 22.73 -25.94 8.76
CA TYR A 24 21.65 -25.63 9.68
C TYR A 24 20.79 -26.84 9.98
N ASP A 25 20.35 -26.94 11.24
CA ASP A 25 19.48 -28.02 11.73
C ASP A 25 18.01 -27.75 11.36
N GLN A 26 17.63 -26.47 11.28
CA GLN A 26 16.26 -26.05 10.98
C GLN A 26 16.23 -24.94 9.93
N TYR A 27 15.15 -24.92 9.16
CA TYR A 27 14.86 -23.88 8.18
C TYR A 27 13.50 -23.30 8.49
N LEU A 28 13.40 -21.98 8.39
CA LEU A 28 12.16 -21.28 8.67
C LEU A 28 11.95 -20.14 7.68
N THR A 29 10.70 -19.77 7.50
CA THR A 29 10.28 -18.63 6.67
C THR A 29 9.01 -18.02 7.25
N TYR A 30 8.72 -16.77 6.92
CA TYR A 30 7.44 -16.13 7.23
C TYR A 30 6.55 -15.99 5.97
N VAL A 31 6.99 -16.55 4.84
CA VAL A 31 6.30 -16.49 3.54
C VAL A 31 5.84 -17.90 3.16
N PRO A 32 4.52 -18.20 3.20
CA PRO A 32 4.00 -19.55 2.94
C PRO A 32 4.43 -20.15 1.59
N GLY A 33 4.50 -19.31 0.55
CA GLY A 33 4.97 -19.73 -0.77
C GLY A 33 6.43 -20.18 -0.78
N THR A 34 7.29 -19.58 0.06
CA THR A 34 8.68 -20.00 0.24
C THR A 34 8.75 -21.34 0.96
N ALA A 35 7.91 -21.57 1.98
CA ALA A 35 7.87 -22.85 2.70
C ALA A 35 7.48 -24.00 1.75
N HIS A 36 6.46 -23.77 0.92
CA HIS A 36 6.02 -24.72 -0.10
C HIS A 36 7.12 -25.00 -1.15
N TYR A 37 7.82 -23.96 -1.60
CA TYR A 37 8.94 -24.10 -2.54
C TYR A 37 10.08 -24.93 -1.95
N CYS A 38 10.54 -24.62 -0.73
CA CYS A 38 11.60 -25.39 -0.06
C CYS A 38 11.25 -26.89 0.02
N ARG A 39 10.01 -27.21 0.39
CA ARG A 39 9.55 -28.60 0.52
C ARG A 39 9.50 -29.32 -0.82
N THR A 40 8.91 -28.70 -1.84
CA THR A 40 8.60 -29.38 -3.11
C THR A 40 9.75 -29.36 -4.10
N GLN A 41 10.57 -28.30 -4.09
CA GLN A 41 11.63 -28.10 -5.09
C GLN A 41 13.03 -28.39 -4.54
N LEU A 42 13.26 -28.13 -3.24
CA LEU A 42 14.56 -28.34 -2.61
C LEU A 42 14.61 -29.61 -1.74
N GLY A 43 13.47 -30.23 -1.44
CA GLY A 43 13.38 -31.37 -0.53
C GLY A 43 13.72 -31.01 0.93
N ILE A 44 13.61 -29.74 1.30
CA ILE A 44 13.96 -29.22 2.62
C ILE A 44 12.69 -28.95 3.40
N GLU A 45 12.60 -29.49 4.61
CA GLU A 45 11.54 -29.13 5.55
C GLU A 45 11.77 -27.69 6.06
N CYS A 46 10.89 -26.77 5.65
CA CYS A 46 10.94 -25.37 6.02
C CYS A 46 9.69 -24.99 6.81
N THR A 47 9.91 -24.57 8.06
CA THR A 47 8.85 -24.19 8.99
C THR A 47 8.28 -22.83 8.62
N ASP A 48 6.96 -22.75 8.44
CA ASP A 48 6.26 -21.47 8.32
C ASP A 48 6.07 -20.86 9.71
N LEU A 49 6.69 -19.72 9.97
CA LEU A 49 6.55 -18.96 11.22
C LEU A 49 5.09 -18.64 11.54
N ASN A 50 4.22 -18.48 10.53
CA ASN A 50 2.80 -18.24 10.76
C ASN A 50 2.11 -19.40 11.50
N SER A 51 2.68 -20.60 11.52
CA SER A 51 2.18 -21.73 12.31
C SER A 51 2.28 -21.53 13.83
N TYR A 52 3.04 -20.53 14.29
CA TYR A 52 3.14 -20.16 15.70
C TYR A 52 2.11 -19.10 16.12
N LEU A 53 1.22 -18.70 15.21
CA LEU A 53 0.10 -17.80 15.47
C LEU A 53 -1.18 -18.62 15.65
N THR A 54 -2.12 -18.11 16.47
CA THR A 54 -3.45 -18.74 16.53
C THR A 54 -4.25 -18.36 15.27
N LEU A 55 -5.27 -19.16 14.93
CA LEU A 55 -6.12 -18.93 13.76
C LEU A 55 -6.72 -17.52 13.72
N ASN A 56 -7.10 -16.98 14.88
CA ASN A 56 -7.76 -15.68 15.00
C ASN A 56 -6.82 -14.52 15.33
N GLN A 57 -5.55 -14.80 15.68
CA GLN A 57 -4.63 -13.78 16.19
C GLN A 57 -4.42 -12.62 15.21
N GLN A 58 -4.44 -12.89 13.91
CA GLN A 58 -4.27 -11.85 12.89
C GLN A 58 -5.41 -10.82 12.95
N THR A 59 -6.65 -11.31 13.00
CA THR A 59 -7.86 -10.48 13.10
C THR A 59 -7.92 -9.73 14.43
N GLU A 60 -7.65 -10.42 15.54
CA GLU A 60 -7.64 -9.82 16.89
C GLU A 60 -6.59 -8.71 16.99
N THR A 61 -5.37 -8.96 16.50
CA THR A 61 -4.29 -7.96 16.47
C THR A 61 -4.70 -6.77 15.61
N PHE A 62 -5.29 -7.01 14.43
CA PHE A 62 -5.72 -5.93 13.55
C PHE A 62 -6.78 -5.04 14.21
N LEU A 63 -7.84 -5.63 14.77
CA LEU A 63 -8.94 -4.88 15.38
C LEU A 63 -8.50 -4.08 16.61
N HIS A 64 -7.60 -4.64 17.41
CA HIS A 64 -7.03 -3.94 18.56
C HIS A 64 -6.15 -2.76 18.13
N ILE A 65 -5.30 -2.98 17.12
CA ILE A 65 -4.30 -2.00 16.68
C ILE A 65 -4.91 -0.89 15.83
N PHE A 66 -5.95 -1.17 15.04
CA PHE A 66 -6.47 -0.23 14.06
C PHE A 66 -6.86 1.15 14.66
N PRO A 67 -7.66 1.24 15.75
CA PRO A 67 -7.98 2.53 16.36
C PRO A 67 -6.74 3.26 16.90
N LEU A 68 -5.91 2.54 17.67
CA LEU A 68 -4.70 3.12 18.30
C LEU A 68 -3.71 3.64 17.26
N PHE A 69 -3.45 2.85 16.22
CA PHE A 69 -2.53 3.22 15.15
C PHE A 69 -3.10 4.37 14.31
N THR A 70 -4.41 4.41 14.10
CA THR A 70 -5.08 5.52 13.41
C THR A 70 -4.89 6.84 14.16
N GLU A 71 -5.07 6.84 15.48
CA GLU A 71 -4.82 8.03 16.30
C GLU A 71 -3.36 8.47 16.26
N MET A 72 -2.42 7.52 16.25
CA MET A 72 -1.00 7.86 16.07
C MET A 72 -0.73 8.56 14.74
N LEU A 73 -1.37 8.12 13.64
CA LEU A 73 -1.25 8.77 12.34
C LEU A 73 -1.85 10.19 12.34
N LEU A 74 -2.99 10.39 13.00
CA LEU A 74 -3.61 11.70 13.13
C LEU A 74 -2.79 12.65 14.01
N ASP A 75 -2.18 12.15 15.09
CA ASP A 75 -1.26 12.94 15.91
C ASP A 75 0.02 13.33 15.14
N LEU A 76 0.51 12.45 14.26
CA LEU A 76 1.61 12.77 13.34
C LEU A 76 1.21 13.89 12.37
N ASP A 77 -0.02 13.85 11.86
CA ASP A 77 -0.57 14.91 11.04
C ASP A 77 -0.65 16.23 11.81
N ASN A 78 -1.26 16.24 12.99
CA ASN A 78 -1.41 17.43 13.83
C ASN A 78 -0.07 18.07 14.21
N THR A 79 0.94 17.25 14.53
CA THR A 79 2.30 17.73 14.84
C THR A 79 2.92 18.44 13.63
N ASN A 80 2.77 17.85 12.43
CA ASN A 80 3.34 18.39 11.21
C ASN A 80 2.52 19.53 10.60
N VAL A 81 1.23 19.67 10.89
CA VAL A 81 0.39 20.77 10.38
C VAL A 81 1.01 22.13 10.68
N SER A 82 1.52 22.34 11.90
CA SER A 82 2.18 23.60 12.30
C SER A 82 3.41 23.94 11.43
N VAL A 83 4.22 22.93 11.14
CA VAL A 83 5.39 23.00 10.28
C VAL A 83 4.99 23.33 8.85
N LEU A 84 3.97 22.65 8.32
CA LEU A 84 3.54 22.77 6.92
C LEU A 84 2.74 24.06 6.68
N LYS A 85 2.05 24.60 7.70
CA LYS A 85 1.31 25.88 7.66
C LYS A 85 2.18 27.07 7.28
N SER A 86 3.46 27.05 7.67
CA SER A 86 4.42 28.13 7.35
C SER A 86 4.68 28.34 5.85
N PHE A 87 4.16 27.45 4.99
CA PHE A 87 4.37 27.47 3.54
C PHE A 87 3.12 27.85 2.70
N GLY A 88 2.02 28.20 3.35
CA GLY A 88 1.04 29.22 2.88
C GLY A 88 0.15 28.97 1.65
N SER A 89 0.10 27.78 1.04
CA SER A 89 -0.72 27.61 -0.19
C SER A 89 -1.51 26.31 -0.33
N ILE A 90 -1.36 25.36 0.61
CA ILE A 90 -2.04 24.07 0.59
C ILE A 90 -2.92 24.00 1.86
N PRO A 91 -4.20 23.60 1.75
CA PRO A 91 -5.09 23.43 2.91
C PRO A 91 -4.53 22.38 3.86
N GLU A 92 -5.07 22.36 5.07
CA GLU A 92 -4.74 21.33 6.06
C GLU A 92 -5.19 19.96 5.55
N LEU A 93 -4.21 19.07 5.35
CA LEU A 93 -4.37 17.70 4.86
C LEU A 93 -3.88 16.72 5.92
N ASN A 94 -4.46 15.53 5.89
CA ASN A 94 -4.04 14.41 6.73
C ASN A 94 -2.98 13.57 5.96
N TRP A 95 -1.74 14.05 5.94
CA TRP A 95 -0.63 13.44 5.20
C TRP A 95 -0.39 11.98 5.58
N TYR A 96 -0.20 11.69 6.86
CA TYR A 96 0.12 10.36 7.37
C TYR A 96 -1.12 9.47 7.42
N TYR A 97 -2.26 10.00 7.85
CA TYR A 97 -3.51 9.25 7.87
C TYR A 97 -3.94 8.77 6.48
N THR A 98 -3.59 9.49 5.40
CA THR A 98 -3.88 8.99 4.05
C THR A 98 -3.12 7.69 3.71
N PHE A 99 -2.03 7.37 4.39
CA PHE A 99 -1.26 6.12 4.24
C PHE A 99 -1.82 4.94 5.03
N ARG A 100 -2.92 5.15 5.76
CA ARG A 100 -3.44 4.23 6.80
C ARG A 100 -3.54 2.77 6.36
N ARG A 101 -3.91 2.45 5.11
CA ARG A 101 -4.09 1.05 4.71
C ARG A 101 -2.75 0.33 4.70
N ASP A 102 -1.82 0.80 3.87
CA ASP A 102 -0.50 0.16 3.72
C ASP A 102 0.31 0.25 5.03
N ALA A 103 0.19 1.37 5.76
CA ALA A 103 0.87 1.55 7.05
C ALA A 103 0.31 0.60 8.13
N THR A 104 -1.01 0.48 8.27
CA THR A 104 -1.64 -0.40 9.26
C THR A 104 -1.38 -1.86 8.95
N PHE A 105 -1.57 -2.31 7.70
CA PHE A 105 -1.25 -3.70 7.32
C PHE A 105 0.24 -4.01 7.51
N GLY A 106 1.12 -3.07 7.13
CA GLY A 106 2.55 -3.20 7.37
C GLY A 106 2.87 -3.36 8.84
N TYR A 107 2.26 -2.53 9.69
CA TYR A 107 2.48 -2.53 11.14
C TYR A 107 1.93 -3.78 11.83
N VAL A 108 0.69 -4.19 11.53
CA VAL A 108 0.12 -5.46 12.03
C VAL A 108 1.00 -6.64 11.62
N GLY A 109 1.48 -6.66 10.37
CA GLY A 109 2.43 -7.67 9.89
C GLY A 109 3.77 -7.67 10.64
N LEU A 110 4.23 -6.53 11.18
CA LEU A 110 5.42 -6.48 12.05
C LEU A 110 5.15 -7.11 13.41
N LEU A 111 4.00 -6.81 14.03
CA LEU A 111 3.64 -7.33 15.35
C LEU A 111 3.42 -8.86 15.31
N LEU A 112 2.78 -9.35 14.26
CA LEU A 112 2.61 -10.79 14.05
C LEU A 112 3.95 -11.49 13.81
N PHE A 113 4.87 -10.86 13.07
CA PHE A 113 6.22 -11.38 12.88
C PHE A 113 7.00 -11.46 14.21
N ASP A 114 6.95 -10.40 15.03
CA ASP A 114 7.56 -10.39 16.37
C ASP A 114 7.00 -11.53 17.25
N SER A 115 5.67 -11.64 17.33
CA SER A 115 5.00 -12.67 18.12
C SER A 115 5.36 -14.08 17.65
N ALA A 116 5.33 -14.34 16.34
CA ALA A 116 5.64 -15.64 15.77
C ALA A 116 7.10 -16.03 16.04
N LEU A 117 8.03 -15.10 15.84
CA LEU A 117 9.45 -15.32 16.06
C LEU A 117 9.76 -15.62 17.53
N ARG A 118 9.19 -14.85 18.47
CA ARG A 118 9.37 -15.11 19.91
C ARG A 118 8.88 -16.49 20.31
N ARG A 119 7.70 -16.90 19.83
CA ARG A 119 7.12 -18.22 20.12
C ARG A 119 7.95 -19.33 19.50
N TYR A 120 8.42 -19.16 18.27
CA TYR A 120 9.33 -20.10 17.62
C TYR A 120 10.61 -20.29 18.44
N LEU A 121 11.29 -19.20 18.82
CA LEU A 121 12.53 -19.28 19.63
C LEU A 121 12.30 -19.83 21.04
N ALA A 122 11.12 -19.63 21.63
CA ALA A 122 10.79 -20.20 22.93
C ALA A 122 10.48 -21.71 22.84
N ALA A 123 9.80 -22.13 21.77
CA ALA A 123 9.40 -23.53 21.56
C ALA A 123 10.57 -24.41 21.08
N ASN A 124 11.54 -23.80 20.40
CA ASN A 124 12.67 -24.51 19.80
C ASN A 124 13.96 -24.09 20.53
N GLN A 125 14.80 -25.05 20.92
CA GLN A 125 16.11 -24.77 21.55
C GLN A 125 17.15 -24.23 20.53
N ILE A 126 16.82 -23.11 19.91
CA ILE A 126 17.68 -22.40 18.96
C ILE A 126 18.77 -21.67 19.75
N ASN A 127 20.03 -21.88 19.39
CA ASN A 127 21.17 -21.16 19.96
C ASN A 127 21.83 -20.22 18.94
N HIS A 128 21.48 -20.37 17.67
CA HIS A 128 21.98 -19.55 16.58
C HIS A 128 20.90 -19.42 15.50
N LEU A 129 20.59 -18.18 15.10
CA LEU A 129 19.68 -17.87 14.02
C LEU A 129 20.42 -17.05 12.96
N SER A 130 20.37 -17.53 11.73
CA SER A 130 20.90 -16.83 10.57
C SER A 130 19.79 -16.32 9.68
N LEU A 131 19.96 -15.14 9.10
CA LEU A 131 19.13 -14.64 7.99
C LEU A 131 19.89 -14.79 6.69
N TYR A 132 19.27 -15.30 5.63
CA TYR A 132 19.84 -15.24 4.28
C TYR A 132 19.23 -14.12 3.43
N ASP A 133 20.09 -13.26 2.89
CA ASP A 133 19.82 -12.13 2.00
C ASP A 133 18.98 -11.00 2.66
N SER A 134 17.65 -11.12 2.67
CA SER A 134 16.78 -10.11 3.25
C SER A 134 15.42 -10.65 3.69
N LEU A 135 14.77 -9.90 4.59
CA LEU A 135 13.36 -10.07 4.96
C LEU A 135 12.44 -9.20 4.09
N ALA A 136 12.84 -8.90 2.85
CA ALA A 136 12.00 -8.12 1.97
C ALA A 136 10.74 -8.94 1.61
N PRO A 137 9.53 -8.46 1.95
CA PRO A 137 8.31 -9.08 1.45
C PRO A 137 8.27 -9.03 -0.09
N PHE A 138 7.46 -9.89 -0.72
CA PHE A 138 7.27 -9.91 -2.18
C PHE A 138 6.93 -8.53 -2.77
N LYS A 139 6.19 -7.71 -2.01
CA LYS A 139 6.00 -6.28 -2.27
C LYS A 139 6.70 -5.49 -1.14
N PRO A 140 7.82 -4.79 -1.40
CA PRO A 140 8.50 -3.99 -0.39
C PRO A 140 7.52 -3.00 0.25
N THR A 141 7.38 -3.07 1.57
CA THR A 141 6.69 -2.04 2.37
C THR A 141 7.73 -1.10 2.97
N ILE A 142 7.40 0.17 3.21
CA ILE A 142 8.35 1.11 3.85
C ILE A 142 8.79 0.63 5.24
N LEU A 143 7.97 -0.19 5.89
CA LEU A 143 8.23 -0.75 7.22
C LEU A 143 9.08 -2.04 7.18
N SER A 144 9.50 -2.51 6.01
CA SER A 144 10.16 -3.82 5.88
C SER A 144 11.48 -3.91 6.65
N ASP A 145 12.24 -2.81 6.70
CA ASP A 145 13.53 -2.74 7.39
C ASP A 145 13.38 -2.90 8.92
N LEU A 146 12.20 -2.58 9.46
CA LEU A 146 11.91 -2.79 10.88
C LEU A 146 11.87 -4.28 11.25
N ARG A 147 11.63 -5.19 10.30
CA ARG A 147 11.71 -6.64 10.58
C ARG A 147 13.11 -7.08 10.97
N LEU A 148 14.15 -6.50 10.35
CA LEU A 148 15.53 -6.82 10.70
C LEU A 148 15.88 -6.31 12.12
N MET A 149 15.37 -5.13 12.48
CA MET A 149 15.49 -4.62 13.84
C MET A 149 14.79 -5.54 14.85
N ILE A 150 13.55 -5.94 14.58
CA ILE A 150 12.78 -6.88 15.41
C ILE A 150 13.56 -8.19 15.56
N LEU A 151 14.05 -8.75 14.45
CA LEU A 151 14.84 -9.99 14.45
C LEU A 151 16.02 -9.90 15.42
N ARG A 152 16.83 -8.83 15.33
CA ARG A 152 17.97 -8.59 16.23
C ARG A 152 17.55 -8.45 17.69
N HIS A 153 16.47 -7.70 17.96
CA HIS A 153 15.97 -7.51 19.33
C HIS A 153 15.45 -8.80 19.94
N VAL A 154 14.68 -9.58 19.17
CA VAL A 154 14.08 -10.84 19.63
C VAL A 154 15.15 -11.91 19.86
N THR A 155 16.12 -12.04 18.95
CA THR A 155 17.24 -12.98 19.15
C THR A 155 18.08 -12.60 20.35
N ALA A 156 18.38 -11.30 20.54
CA ALA A 156 19.11 -10.83 21.71
C ALA A 156 18.36 -11.12 23.02
N ALA A 157 17.05 -10.84 23.07
CA ALA A 157 16.22 -11.13 24.24
C ALA A 157 16.11 -12.63 24.57
N ALA A 158 16.23 -13.49 23.56
CA ALA A 158 16.23 -14.94 23.71
C ALA A 158 17.64 -15.55 23.90
N PHE A 159 18.69 -14.73 24.05
CA PHE A 159 20.09 -15.17 24.12
C PHE A 159 20.53 -16.03 22.92
N VAL A 160 19.93 -15.78 21.75
CA VAL A 160 20.24 -16.45 20.48
C VAL A 160 21.26 -15.60 19.72
N THR A 161 22.36 -16.22 19.30
CA THR A 161 23.32 -15.55 18.43
C THR A 161 22.70 -15.29 17.05
N PHE A 162 22.91 -14.09 16.49
CA PHE A 162 22.31 -13.70 15.23
C PHE A 162 23.37 -13.31 14.19
N GLU A 163 23.25 -13.85 12.99
CA GLU A 163 24.10 -13.52 11.83
C GLU A 163 23.24 -13.25 10.59
N ALA A 164 23.66 -12.31 9.74
CA ALA A 164 23.07 -12.10 8.43
C ALA A 164 24.06 -12.55 7.36
N HIS A 165 23.68 -13.57 6.59
CA HIS A 165 24.36 -14.01 5.39
C HIS A 165 23.90 -13.15 4.25
N HIS A 166 24.80 -12.36 3.70
CA HIS A 166 24.54 -11.71 2.43
C HIS A 166 24.93 -12.65 1.31
N GLN A 167 24.15 -12.66 0.23
CA GLN A 167 24.53 -13.36 -0.98
C GLN A 167 25.96 -12.95 -1.33
N LYS A 168 26.86 -13.93 -1.50
CA LYS A 168 28.23 -13.64 -1.95
C LYS A 168 28.12 -12.81 -3.23
N PRO A 169 28.94 -11.76 -3.42
CA PRO A 169 28.95 -11.01 -4.67
C PRO A 169 29.30 -11.98 -5.81
N THR A 170 28.26 -12.49 -6.48
CA THR A 170 28.41 -13.49 -7.52
C THR A 170 28.99 -12.87 -8.79
N THR A 171 29.84 -13.67 -9.46
CA THR A 171 30.53 -13.47 -10.75
C THR A 171 30.07 -12.30 -11.63
N ILE A 172 31.04 -11.67 -12.31
CA ILE A 172 30.90 -10.58 -13.31
C ILE A 172 29.59 -10.66 -14.13
N ARG A 173 29.15 -11.86 -14.52
CA ARG A 173 27.90 -12.11 -15.27
C ARG A 173 26.61 -11.69 -14.53
N ARG A 174 26.46 -11.96 -13.23
CA ARG A 174 25.30 -11.48 -12.44
C ARG A 174 25.39 -9.97 -12.17
N ALA A 175 26.58 -9.41 -11.97
CA ALA A 175 26.77 -7.96 -11.89
C ALA A 175 26.40 -7.23 -13.20
N ILE A 176 26.79 -7.81 -14.35
CA ILE A 176 26.36 -7.35 -15.68
C ILE A 176 24.84 -7.46 -15.81
N ASN A 177 24.23 -8.58 -15.40
CA ASN A 177 22.78 -8.76 -15.44
C ASN A 177 22.05 -7.77 -14.51
N ALA A 178 22.58 -7.47 -13.33
CA ALA A 178 22.01 -6.48 -12.41
C ALA A 178 22.15 -5.06 -12.95
N ALA A 179 23.30 -4.73 -13.56
CA ALA A 179 23.51 -3.45 -14.24
C ALA A 179 22.58 -3.31 -15.47
N LEU A 180 22.43 -4.36 -16.27
CA LEU A 180 21.47 -4.44 -17.38
C LEU A 180 20.03 -4.33 -16.86
N ALA A 181 19.66 -5.02 -15.78
CA ALA A 181 18.33 -4.92 -15.19
C ALA A 181 18.05 -3.51 -14.67
N LYS A 182 19.03 -2.85 -14.05
CA LYS A 182 18.95 -1.45 -13.63
C LYS A 182 18.82 -0.50 -14.82
N TRP A 183 19.55 -0.76 -15.91
CA TRP A 183 19.47 0.03 -17.13
C TRP A 183 18.13 -0.19 -17.86
N LEU A 184 17.67 -1.43 -17.98
CA LEU A 184 16.36 -1.79 -18.51
C LEU A 184 15.23 -1.21 -17.68
N SER A 185 15.36 -1.22 -16.35
CA SER A 185 14.42 -0.54 -15.44
C SER A 185 14.38 0.96 -15.72
N ARG A 186 15.54 1.63 -15.81
CA ARG A 186 15.62 3.06 -16.19
C ARG A 186 15.04 3.33 -17.57
N ALA A 187 15.36 2.53 -18.57
CA ALA A 187 14.83 2.66 -19.93
C ALA A 187 13.31 2.44 -19.97
N LYS A 188 12.81 1.46 -19.22
CA LYS A 188 11.37 1.23 -19.01
C LYS A 188 10.73 2.42 -18.33
N HIS A 189 11.36 3.00 -17.30
CA HIS A 189 10.89 4.23 -16.64
C HIS A 189 10.82 5.42 -17.61
N ILE A 190 11.86 5.64 -18.41
CA ILE A 190 11.89 6.70 -19.43
C ILE A 190 10.78 6.46 -20.47
N HIS A 191 10.64 5.24 -20.97
CA HIS A 191 9.61 4.88 -21.95
C HIS A 191 8.19 5.04 -21.40
N THR A 192 7.95 4.57 -20.18
CA THR A 192 6.67 4.78 -19.49
C THR A 192 6.40 6.27 -19.29
N SER A 193 7.42 7.05 -18.91
CA SER A 193 7.32 8.51 -18.79
C SER A 193 6.99 9.18 -20.13
N LEU A 194 7.60 8.75 -21.24
CA LEU A 194 7.31 9.26 -22.58
C LEU A 194 5.90 8.90 -23.07
N LYS A 195 5.47 7.66 -22.87
CA LYS A 195 4.07 7.26 -23.12
C LYS A 195 3.10 8.08 -22.29
N TYR A 196 3.44 8.32 -21.04
CA TYR A 196 2.69 9.19 -20.14
C TYR A 196 2.60 10.62 -20.71
N TYR A 197 3.72 11.23 -21.13
CA TYR A 197 3.69 12.56 -21.74
C TYR A 197 2.80 12.61 -22.98
N GLY A 198 2.84 11.58 -23.82
CA GLY A 198 1.94 11.45 -24.97
C GLY A 198 0.46 11.40 -24.56
N LYS A 199 0.11 10.62 -23.53
CA LYS A 199 -1.26 10.56 -22.97
C LYS A 199 -1.67 11.90 -22.36
N LEU A 200 -0.80 12.54 -21.58
CA LEU A 200 -1.05 13.83 -20.93
C LEU A 200 -1.27 14.94 -21.96
N ILE A 201 -0.45 15.03 -23.00
CA ILE A 201 -0.61 16.04 -24.05
C ILE A 201 -1.94 15.83 -24.78
N ARG A 202 -2.27 14.58 -25.16
CA ARG A 202 -3.58 14.26 -25.76
C ARG A 202 -4.73 14.63 -24.83
N PHE A 203 -4.60 14.37 -23.54
CA PHE A 203 -5.56 14.75 -22.51
C PHE A 203 -5.76 16.26 -22.42
N ILE A 204 -4.68 17.05 -22.35
CA ILE A 204 -4.74 18.51 -22.30
C ILE A 204 -5.42 19.06 -23.55
N LEU A 205 -5.11 18.49 -24.72
CA LEU A 205 -5.71 18.87 -25.99
C LEU A 205 -7.21 18.52 -26.02
N GLN A 206 -7.59 17.29 -25.68
CA GLN A 206 -9.00 16.87 -25.64
C GLN A 206 -9.83 17.76 -24.70
N ALA A 207 -9.34 18.00 -23.48
CA ALA A 207 -10.04 18.82 -22.50
C ALA A 207 -10.12 20.31 -22.90
N HIS A 208 -9.28 20.79 -23.83
CA HIS A 208 -9.35 22.14 -24.37
C HIS A 208 -10.45 22.31 -25.44
N PHE A 209 -10.75 21.25 -26.20
CA PHE A 209 -11.71 21.30 -27.31
C PHE A 209 -13.16 20.93 -26.94
N PHE A 210 -13.41 20.39 -25.74
CA PHE A 210 -14.76 20.01 -25.30
C PHE A 210 -15.23 20.85 -24.10
N THR A 211 -16.14 21.80 -24.34
CA THR A 211 -16.49 22.88 -23.40
C THR A 211 -17.85 22.74 -22.70
N LYS A 212 -18.63 21.67 -22.92
CA LYS A 212 -20.06 21.65 -22.53
C LYS A 212 -20.44 20.87 -21.27
N ALA A 213 -19.58 20.04 -20.70
CA ALA A 213 -19.86 19.31 -19.45
C ALA A 213 -18.68 19.41 -18.48
N SER A 214 -18.96 19.60 -17.18
CA SER A 214 -17.92 19.52 -16.14
C SER A 214 -17.34 18.09 -16.15
N PRO A 215 -16.03 17.94 -16.44
CA PRO A 215 -15.42 16.63 -16.49
C PRO A 215 -15.26 16.01 -15.09
N ALA A 216 -15.28 14.69 -15.03
CA ALA A 216 -14.94 13.92 -13.84
C ALA A 216 -13.50 13.39 -13.93
N ILE A 217 -12.75 13.44 -12.83
CA ILE A 217 -11.43 12.80 -12.73
C ILE A 217 -11.61 11.30 -12.46
N PHE A 218 -10.86 10.45 -13.15
CA PHE A 218 -10.78 9.02 -12.85
C PHE A 218 -9.36 8.65 -12.47
N PHE A 219 -9.23 8.05 -11.28
CA PHE A 219 -8.01 7.44 -10.77
C PHE A 219 -8.04 5.95 -11.11
N ASP A 220 -7.27 5.60 -12.13
CA ASP A 220 -7.06 4.28 -12.75
C ASP A 220 -8.11 3.74 -13.73
N HIS A 221 -7.63 2.88 -14.63
CA HIS A 221 -8.46 2.03 -15.46
C HIS A 221 -8.77 0.74 -14.70
N LEU A 222 -9.82 0.74 -13.89
CA LEU A 222 -10.42 -0.52 -13.46
C LEU A 222 -11.60 -0.90 -14.34
N TYR A 223 -11.78 -2.21 -14.49
CA TYR A 223 -12.84 -2.81 -15.29
C TYR A 223 -14.25 -2.35 -14.84
N GLU A 224 -14.50 -2.25 -13.53
CA GLU A 224 -15.80 -1.82 -12.97
C GLU A 224 -16.17 -0.37 -13.33
N LEU A 225 -15.17 0.52 -13.47
CA LEU A 225 -15.40 1.93 -13.83
C LEU A 225 -15.96 2.12 -15.24
N ASN A 226 -15.83 1.10 -16.11
CA ASN A 226 -16.42 1.11 -17.44
C ASN A 226 -17.96 1.00 -17.40
N TYR A 227 -18.52 0.47 -16.32
CA TYR A 227 -19.95 0.19 -16.18
C TYR A 227 -20.72 1.24 -15.39
N LEU A 228 -20.04 2.24 -14.83
CA LEU A 228 -20.72 3.32 -14.13
C LEU A 228 -21.61 4.11 -15.11
N PRO A 229 -22.87 4.39 -14.77
CA PRO A 229 -23.81 5.12 -15.62
C PRO A 229 -23.53 6.63 -15.57
N LEU A 230 -22.28 7.02 -15.85
CA LEU A 230 -21.84 8.42 -15.83
C LEU A 230 -22.29 9.21 -17.07
N GLY A 231 -23.15 8.64 -17.91
CA GLY A 231 -23.71 9.31 -19.08
C GLY A 231 -22.65 9.89 -20.01
N SER A 232 -22.87 11.12 -20.47
CA SER A 232 -21.96 11.90 -21.33
C SER A 232 -20.87 12.66 -20.56
N VAL A 233 -20.65 12.36 -19.27
CA VAL A 233 -19.62 13.04 -18.46
C VAL A 233 -18.25 12.80 -19.09
N HIS A 234 -17.58 13.90 -19.44
CA HIS A 234 -16.24 13.85 -20.00
C HIS A 234 -15.28 13.24 -18.95
N LYS A 235 -14.65 12.11 -19.29
CA LYS A 235 -13.72 11.43 -18.41
C LYS A 235 -12.32 12.04 -18.55
N LEU A 236 -11.77 12.53 -17.44
CA LEU A 236 -10.39 12.93 -17.33
C LEU A 236 -9.63 11.85 -16.55
N SER A 237 -9.00 10.92 -17.27
CA SER A 237 -8.07 9.98 -16.63
C SER A 237 -6.81 10.73 -16.24
N VAL A 238 -6.59 10.89 -14.94
CA VAL A 238 -5.30 11.38 -14.44
C VAL A 238 -4.50 10.14 -14.09
N PRO A 239 -3.46 9.80 -14.86
CA PRO A 239 -2.61 8.70 -14.49
C PRO A 239 -1.94 9.16 -13.19
N PHE A 240 -2.20 8.52 -12.07
CA PHE A 240 -1.35 8.62 -10.88
C PHE A 240 -0.72 7.24 -10.62
N ALA A 241 -1.33 6.13 -11.08
CA ALA A 241 -0.74 4.79 -10.95
C ALA A 241 0.51 4.52 -11.81
N GLU A 242 0.77 5.32 -12.85
CA GLU A 242 2.05 5.22 -13.59
C GLU A 242 3.18 6.04 -12.90
N PHE A 243 2.89 6.75 -11.81
CA PHE A 243 3.75 7.76 -11.19
C PHE A 243 4.54 7.28 -9.97
N GLY A 244 4.84 5.99 -9.86
CA GLY A 244 5.71 5.49 -8.79
C GLY A 244 7.06 6.22 -8.64
N THR A 245 7.45 7.14 -9.54
CA THR A 245 8.67 7.98 -9.42
C THR A 245 8.72 9.30 -10.22
N HIS A 246 7.71 9.75 -10.98
CA HIS A 246 7.95 10.80 -12.00
C HIS A 246 6.87 11.86 -12.18
N ILE A 247 6.93 12.92 -11.38
CA ILE A 247 6.30 14.19 -11.75
C ILE A 247 7.10 14.85 -12.88
N PRO A 248 6.43 15.44 -13.89
CA PRO A 248 7.08 16.17 -14.96
C PRO A 248 8.04 17.28 -14.48
N ALA A 249 9.31 17.18 -14.88
CA ALA A 249 10.34 18.17 -14.58
C ALA A 249 10.04 19.59 -15.13
N TRP A 250 9.10 19.72 -16.08
CA TRP A 250 8.71 21.00 -16.68
C TRP A 250 7.57 21.73 -15.94
N LEU A 251 7.04 21.18 -14.84
CA LEU A 251 6.31 21.98 -13.82
C LEU A 251 7.25 22.95 -13.06
N SER A 252 8.54 22.97 -13.43
CA SER A 252 9.57 23.92 -13.04
C SER A 252 9.32 25.30 -13.69
N PRO A 253 8.63 26.21 -12.98
CA PRO A 253 9.34 27.01 -11.98
C PRO A 253 8.65 26.99 -10.62
N VAL A 254 7.80 25.99 -10.35
CA VAL A 254 7.03 25.97 -9.11
C VAL A 254 7.92 25.47 -7.97
N LYS A 255 8.15 26.33 -6.97
CA LYS A 255 8.92 26.02 -5.75
C LYS A 255 8.32 24.78 -5.05
N LEU A 256 8.90 23.60 -5.27
CA LEU A 256 8.58 22.36 -4.56
C LEU A 256 9.37 22.34 -3.25
N ARG A 257 8.79 21.76 -2.20
CA ARG A 257 9.50 21.55 -0.95
C ARG A 257 10.61 20.52 -1.17
N LEU A 258 11.76 20.79 -0.59
CA LEU A 258 12.91 19.88 -0.57
C LEU A 258 12.96 19.15 0.78
N PRO A 259 13.54 17.93 0.84
CA PRO A 259 13.58 17.14 2.07
C PRO A 259 14.10 17.91 3.29
N HIS A 260 15.19 18.69 3.15
CA HIS A 260 15.77 19.45 4.26
C HIS A 260 14.90 20.60 4.78
N GLN A 261 13.79 20.94 4.10
CA GLN A 261 12.86 21.97 4.52
C GLN A 261 11.77 21.44 5.46
N ILE A 262 11.67 20.12 5.61
CA ILE A 262 10.75 19.48 6.56
C ILE A 262 11.58 19.07 7.78
N PRO A 263 11.37 19.68 8.96
CA PRO A 263 12.02 19.25 10.19
C PRO A 263 11.71 17.78 10.48
N SER A 264 12.63 17.12 11.18
CA SER A 264 12.33 15.83 11.79
C SER A 264 11.15 16.00 12.75
N SER A 265 10.09 15.22 12.56
CA SER A 265 8.97 15.17 13.51
C SER A 265 9.48 14.77 14.90
N SER A 266 9.07 15.49 15.92
CA SER A 266 9.27 15.13 17.32
C SER A 266 7.89 14.93 17.95
N ILE A 267 7.16 13.92 17.49
CA ILE A 267 5.88 13.56 18.10
C ILE A 267 6.13 13.05 19.53
N ASP A 268 5.34 13.55 20.48
CA ASP A 268 5.27 12.96 21.80
C ASP A 268 4.45 11.67 21.72
N LEU A 269 5.15 10.54 21.75
CA LEU A 269 4.55 9.21 21.67
C LEU A 269 4.19 8.64 23.04
N GLN A 270 4.23 9.42 24.13
CA GLN A 270 3.76 8.96 25.43
C GLN A 270 2.31 8.48 25.39
N LYS A 271 1.45 9.17 24.63
CA LYS A 271 0.05 8.77 24.42
C LYS A 271 -0.10 7.44 23.67
N HIS A 272 0.95 7.01 22.98
CA HIS A 272 0.99 5.83 22.13
C HIS A 272 1.91 4.75 22.72
N SER A 273 2.18 4.78 24.03
CA SER A 273 3.09 3.85 24.70
C SER A 273 2.65 2.39 24.61
N GLU A 274 1.37 2.15 24.38
CA GLU A 274 0.79 0.80 24.22
C GLU A 274 1.14 0.18 22.86
N LEU A 275 1.54 0.98 21.88
CA LEU A 275 1.89 0.53 20.54
C LEU A 275 3.37 0.10 20.47
N PRO A 276 3.69 -1.21 20.31
CA PRO A 276 5.07 -1.65 20.21
C PRO A 276 5.75 -1.04 18.98
N TYR A 277 6.97 -0.55 19.12
CA TYR A 277 7.72 0.07 18.01
C TYR A 277 7.10 1.35 17.43
N ALA A 278 6.14 1.99 18.10
CA ALA A 278 5.48 3.21 17.61
C ALA A 278 6.48 4.29 17.17
N LYS A 279 7.54 4.50 17.96
CA LYS A 279 8.59 5.46 17.63
C LYS A 279 9.31 5.15 16.34
N GLN A 280 9.76 3.91 16.17
CA GLN A 280 10.48 3.50 14.97
C GLN A 280 9.58 3.57 13.73
N VAL A 281 8.30 3.24 13.87
CA VAL A 281 7.33 3.39 12.78
C VAL A 281 7.12 4.86 12.44
N ALA A 282 6.85 5.72 13.42
CA ALA A 282 6.71 7.15 13.23
C ALA A 282 7.93 7.77 12.55
N ASP A 283 9.14 7.38 12.95
CA ASP A 283 10.40 7.83 12.34
C ASP A 283 10.50 7.39 10.87
N VAL A 284 10.17 6.14 10.54
CA VAL A 284 10.19 5.64 9.16
C VAL A 284 9.16 6.36 8.29
N LEU A 285 7.93 6.53 8.78
CA LEU A 285 6.89 7.28 8.07
C LEU A 285 7.30 8.73 7.82
N THR A 286 7.84 9.40 8.85
CA THR A 286 8.29 10.80 8.77
C THR A 286 9.45 10.96 7.80
N ASN A 287 10.45 10.08 7.87
CA ASN A 287 11.59 10.12 6.95
C ASN A 287 11.15 9.87 5.51
N PHE A 288 10.28 8.89 5.29
CA PHE A 288 9.72 8.63 3.96
C PHE A 288 8.98 9.85 3.42
N PHE A 289 8.08 10.44 4.22
CA PHE A 289 7.34 11.63 3.85
C PHE A 289 8.26 12.81 3.50
N ARG A 290 9.27 13.07 4.34
CA ARG A 290 10.27 14.10 4.11
C ARG A 290 11.02 13.89 2.81
N ASP A 291 11.50 12.68 2.58
CA ASP A 291 12.36 12.37 1.44
C ASP A 291 11.60 12.44 0.12
N HIS A 292 10.27 12.28 0.15
CA HIS A 292 9.39 12.31 -1.02
C HIS A 292 8.49 13.56 -1.08
N ILE A 293 8.65 14.55 -0.21
CA ILE A 293 7.72 15.70 -0.08
C ILE A 293 7.48 16.46 -1.40
N TYR A 294 8.50 16.55 -2.25
CA TYR A 294 8.41 17.20 -3.55
C TYR A 294 7.40 16.50 -4.47
N GLU A 295 7.24 15.18 -4.32
CA GLU A 295 6.30 14.38 -5.11
C GLU A 295 4.87 14.70 -4.70
N TYR A 296 4.63 14.76 -3.40
CA TYR A 296 3.32 15.14 -2.88
C TYR A 296 2.94 16.56 -3.29
N ASP A 297 3.88 17.51 -3.20
CA ASP A 297 3.65 18.91 -3.58
C ASP A 297 3.22 19.06 -5.03
N ALA A 298 3.93 18.41 -5.95
CA ALA A 298 3.62 18.61 -7.34
C ALA A 298 2.30 17.89 -7.72
N ALA A 299 1.98 16.76 -7.09
CA ALA A 299 0.70 16.10 -7.27
C ALA A 299 -0.47 16.99 -6.83
N LEU A 300 -0.35 17.64 -5.67
CA LEU A 300 -1.37 18.58 -5.17
C LEU A 300 -1.51 19.81 -6.06
N LYS A 301 -0.40 20.41 -6.49
CA LYS A 301 -0.42 21.60 -7.36
C LYS A 301 -1.00 21.30 -8.74
N TYR A 302 -0.62 20.16 -9.33
CA TYR A 302 -1.19 19.71 -10.59
C TYR A 302 -2.70 19.43 -10.47
N THR A 303 -3.11 18.78 -9.37
CA THR A 303 -4.53 18.57 -9.06
C THR A 303 -5.29 19.89 -8.96
N LYS A 304 -4.75 20.88 -8.24
CA LYS A 304 -5.34 22.23 -8.13
C LYS A 304 -5.55 22.85 -9.51
N PHE A 305 -4.50 22.86 -10.34
CA PHE A 305 -4.56 23.38 -11.70
C PHE A 305 -5.67 22.69 -12.52
N LEU A 306 -5.75 21.36 -12.47
CA LEU A 306 -6.78 20.62 -13.19
C LEU A 306 -8.19 21.01 -12.73
N VAL A 307 -8.41 21.06 -11.41
CA VAL A 307 -9.72 21.41 -10.83
C VAL A 307 -10.13 22.82 -11.23
N GLU A 308 -9.22 23.80 -11.13
CA GLU A 308 -9.50 25.20 -11.45
C GLU A 308 -9.72 25.44 -12.95
N LYS A 309 -8.88 24.82 -13.79
CA LYS A 309 -8.92 24.97 -15.26
C LYS A 309 -10.13 24.29 -15.86
N HIS A 310 -10.42 23.06 -15.44
CA HIS A 310 -11.47 22.23 -16.03
C HIS A 310 -12.77 22.24 -15.23
N LYS A 311 -12.85 23.01 -14.12
CA LYS A 311 -14.04 23.12 -13.26
C LYS A 311 -14.55 21.75 -12.81
N ILE A 312 -13.63 20.88 -12.39
CA ILE A 312 -13.91 19.51 -11.99
C ILE A 312 -14.75 19.53 -10.71
N LYS A 313 -15.83 18.74 -10.69
CA LYS A 313 -16.74 18.61 -9.53
C LYS A 313 -16.86 17.19 -8.98
N ILE A 314 -16.42 16.21 -9.74
CA ILE A 314 -16.47 14.79 -9.37
C ILE A 314 -15.10 14.16 -9.62
N ALA A 315 -14.68 13.32 -8.68
CA ALA A 315 -13.54 12.43 -8.79
C ALA A 315 -13.99 11.00 -8.48
N VAL A 316 -13.46 10.03 -9.21
CA VAL A 316 -13.80 8.62 -9.04
C VAL A 316 -12.51 7.82 -8.92
N TRP A 317 -12.41 6.96 -7.93
CA TRP A 317 -11.31 6.00 -7.83
C TRP A 317 -11.83 4.57 -7.86
N GLY A 318 -11.11 3.72 -8.60
CA GLY A 318 -11.38 2.28 -8.65
C GLY A 318 -10.50 1.51 -7.68
N ASN A 319 -9.21 1.82 -7.62
CA ASN A 319 -8.33 1.27 -6.59
C ASN A 319 -8.35 2.18 -5.35
N SER A 320 -8.31 1.56 -4.17
CA SER A 320 -8.17 2.25 -2.90
C SER A 320 -7.04 3.29 -2.96
N PRO A 321 -7.29 4.54 -2.54
CA PRO A 321 -6.27 5.58 -2.54
C PRO A 321 -5.39 5.52 -1.29
N CYS A 322 -5.61 4.60 -0.36
CA CYS A 322 -5.00 4.59 0.99
C CYS A 322 -3.56 4.05 1.03
N GLU A 323 -2.82 4.20 -0.06
CA GLU A 323 -1.47 3.67 -0.25
C GLU A 323 -0.43 4.71 0.18
N ILE A 324 0.79 4.26 0.48
CA ILE A 324 1.90 5.21 0.70
C ILE A 324 2.36 5.78 -0.65
N SER A 325 1.66 6.82 -1.13
CA SER A 325 1.94 7.46 -2.41
C SER A 325 1.30 8.85 -2.52
N PRO A 326 1.73 9.70 -3.47
CA PRO A 326 1.08 11.00 -3.71
C PRO A 326 -0.42 10.92 -4.05
N ARG A 327 -0.93 9.77 -4.49
CA ARG A 327 -2.36 9.58 -4.76
C ARG A 327 -3.21 9.75 -3.51
N SER A 328 -2.71 9.29 -2.37
CA SER A 328 -3.49 9.24 -1.13
C SER A 328 -3.87 10.64 -0.66
N VAL A 329 -2.92 11.57 -0.69
CA VAL A 329 -3.14 12.96 -0.30
C VAL A 329 -3.97 13.74 -1.33
N VAL A 330 -3.90 13.35 -2.60
CA VAL A 330 -4.66 14.02 -3.67
C VAL A 330 -6.16 13.84 -3.48
N ILE A 331 -6.59 12.67 -3.00
CA ILE A 331 -8.00 12.40 -2.74
C ILE A 331 -8.53 13.29 -1.60
N ASP A 332 -7.84 13.35 -0.47
CA ASP A 332 -8.22 14.25 0.63
C ASP A 332 -8.22 15.72 0.18
N TYR A 333 -7.24 16.10 -0.64
CA TYR A 333 -7.17 17.44 -1.19
C TYR A 333 -8.34 17.78 -2.12
N LEU A 334 -8.77 16.85 -2.98
CA LEU A 334 -9.96 17.02 -3.81
C LEU A 334 -11.21 17.26 -2.96
N ARG A 335 -11.37 16.50 -1.87
CA ARG A 335 -12.49 16.69 -0.92
C ARG A 335 -12.44 18.08 -0.27
N ARG A 336 -11.25 18.54 0.15
CA ARG A 336 -11.06 19.92 0.68
C ARG A 336 -11.41 21.00 -0.35
N LEU A 337 -11.20 20.75 -1.64
CA LEU A 337 -11.59 21.66 -2.73
C LEU A 337 -13.09 21.59 -3.05
N GLY A 338 -13.88 20.78 -2.32
CA GLY A 338 -15.31 20.58 -2.58
C GLY A 338 -15.60 19.74 -3.83
N VAL A 339 -14.64 18.93 -4.28
CA VAL A 339 -14.86 17.92 -5.33
C VAL A 339 -15.44 16.68 -4.66
N CYS A 340 -16.59 16.20 -5.15
CA CYS A 340 -17.20 14.97 -4.66
C CYS A 340 -16.36 13.77 -5.09
N VAL A 341 -15.81 13.03 -4.13
CA VAL A 341 -15.04 11.81 -4.35
C VAL A 341 -15.95 10.59 -4.24
N ILE A 342 -15.95 9.76 -5.28
CA ILE A 342 -16.69 8.50 -5.35
C ILE A 342 -15.68 7.35 -5.36
N GLY A 343 -15.71 6.53 -4.31
CA GLY A 343 -15.00 5.26 -4.27
C GLY A 343 -15.83 4.16 -4.89
N VAL A 344 -15.19 3.25 -5.61
CA VAL A 344 -15.83 2.07 -6.18
C VAL A 344 -15.13 0.84 -5.64
N GLN A 345 -15.92 -0.03 -5.05
CA GLN A 345 -15.50 -1.36 -4.66
C GLN A 345 -14.86 -2.11 -5.84
N HIS A 346 -13.65 -2.64 -5.64
CA HIS A 346 -12.91 -3.42 -6.62
C HIS A 346 -12.47 -4.77 -6.05
N GLY A 347 -12.49 -5.81 -6.88
CA GLY A 347 -12.15 -7.17 -6.45
C GLY A 347 -13.34 -7.98 -5.95
N GLY A 348 -13.06 -9.19 -5.45
CA GLY A 348 -14.06 -10.11 -4.92
C GLY A 348 -14.46 -9.78 -3.48
N ASP A 349 -15.57 -10.36 -3.09
CA ASP A 349 -15.90 -10.73 -1.72
C ASP A 349 -16.03 -9.67 -0.61
N TYR A 350 -15.92 -8.34 -0.83
CA TYR A 350 -16.17 -7.39 0.28
C TYR A 350 -17.46 -7.71 1.05
N GLY A 351 -17.30 -8.03 2.34
CA GLY A 351 -18.39 -8.38 3.24
C GLY A 351 -18.80 -9.87 3.21
N THR A 352 -18.01 -10.76 2.59
CA THR A 352 -18.27 -12.21 2.57
C THR A 352 -17.30 -13.00 3.47
N LEU A 353 -16.14 -12.44 3.81
CA LEU A 353 -15.28 -12.90 4.91
C LEU A 353 -15.44 -11.93 6.08
N GLU A 354 -16.35 -12.25 7.00
CA GLU A 354 -17.07 -11.29 7.87
C GLU A 354 -16.23 -10.21 8.59
N LEU A 355 -14.95 -10.44 8.91
CA LEU A 355 -14.18 -9.53 9.78
C LEU A 355 -13.04 -8.78 9.09
N TYR A 356 -12.13 -9.47 8.38
CA TYR A 356 -10.93 -8.83 7.81
C TYR A 356 -11.27 -7.88 6.67
N ASP A 357 -12.29 -8.26 5.92
CA ASP A 357 -12.74 -7.61 4.72
C ASP A 357 -13.58 -6.36 5.02
N THR A 358 -14.26 -6.38 6.17
CA THR A 358 -15.00 -5.23 6.68
C THR A 358 -14.06 -4.07 7.03
N VAL A 359 -12.87 -4.35 7.57
CA VAL A 359 -11.92 -3.27 7.86
C VAL A 359 -11.24 -2.75 6.60
N HIS A 360 -10.95 -3.61 5.62
CA HIS A 360 -10.49 -3.14 4.30
C HIS A 360 -11.54 -2.23 3.65
N CYS A 361 -12.81 -2.64 3.67
CA CYS A 361 -13.93 -1.83 3.21
C CYS A 361 -14.02 -0.50 3.98
N GLN A 362 -13.83 -0.53 5.31
CA GLN A 362 -13.84 0.67 6.15
C GLN A 362 -12.72 1.64 5.78
N LEU A 363 -11.50 1.14 5.58
CA LEU A 363 -10.36 1.96 5.17
C LEU A 363 -10.65 2.66 3.85
N ASP A 364 -11.23 1.96 2.88
CA ASP A 364 -11.63 2.48 1.58
C ASP A 364 -12.75 3.51 1.69
N TYR A 365 -13.78 3.20 2.47
CA TYR A 365 -14.92 4.06 2.78
C TYR A 365 -14.51 5.42 3.35
N LEU A 366 -13.54 5.45 4.27
CA LEU A 366 -13.07 6.69 4.92
C LEU A 366 -12.36 7.67 3.96
N SER A 367 -12.10 7.27 2.71
CA SER A 367 -11.40 8.07 1.69
C SER A 367 -12.32 8.73 0.66
N CYS A 368 -13.64 8.69 0.81
CA CYS A 368 -14.56 9.23 -0.19
C CYS A 368 -15.77 9.92 0.45
N ASP A 369 -16.60 10.55 -0.37
CA ASP A 369 -17.90 11.11 0.05
C ASP A 369 -19.04 10.13 -0.24
N LYS A 370 -18.83 9.27 -1.26
CA LYS A 370 -19.75 8.20 -1.64
C LYS A 370 -18.95 6.94 -1.93
N PHE A 371 -19.37 5.81 -1.38
CA PHE A 371 -18.76 4.51 -1.65
C PHE A 371 -19.78 3.60 -2.34
N LEU A 372 -19.47 3.18 -3.57
CA LEU A 372 -20.30 2.23 -4.31
C LEU A 372 -19.84 0.82 -3.97
N GLY A 373 -20.65 0.09 -3.22
CA GLY A 373 -20.35 -1.26 -2.73
C GLY A 373 -21.28 -2.33 -3.31
N TYR A 374 -20.88 -3.60 -3.27
CA TYR A 374 -21.74 -4.70 -3.71
C TYR A 374 -22.92 -4.94 -2.75
N GLY A 375 -22.78 -4.62 -1.47
CA GLY A 375 -23.82 -4.75 -0.45
C GLY A 375 -23.83 -3.55 0.49
N SER A 376 -24.83 -3.52 1.38
CA SER A 376 -24.87 -2.60 2.50
C SER A 376 -24.12 -3.21 3.69
N ILE A 377 -23.07 -2.54 4.14
CA ILE A 377 -22.35 -2.87 5.38
C ILE A 377 -22.59 -1.72 6.35
N ASN A 378 -22.97 -2.03 7.59
CA ASN A 378 -23.05 -1.01 8.64
C ASN A 378 -21.64 -0.64 9.11
N LEU A 379 -20.99 0.28 8.41
CA LEU A 379 -19.66 0.76 8.76
C LEU A 379 -19.65 1.69 9.98
N GLU A 380 -20.80 2.20 10.42
CA GLU A 380 -20.93 3.00 11.64
C GLU A 380 -20.77 2.18 12.92
N ALA A 381 -20.84 0.84 12.81
CA ALA A 381 -20.53 -0.06 13.92
C ALA A 381 -19.02 -0.11 14.24
N PHE A 382 -18.17 0.49 13.41
CA PHE A 382 -16.71 0.46 13.55
C PHE A 382 -16.15 1.82 13.99
N TYR A 383 -14.88 1.82 14.40
CA TYR A 383 -14.18 3.03 14.80
C TYR A 383 -14.09 4.06 13.67
N ILE A 384 -14.76 5.21 13.78
CA ILE A 384 -14.67 6.30 12.81
C ILE A 384 -13.74 7.39 13.34
N PRO A 385 -12.56 7.60 12.73
CA PRO A 385 -11.63 8.62 13.16
C PRO A 385 -12.11 10.04 12.80
N ASP A 386 -11.79 11.03 13.64
CA ASP A 386 -12.03 12.44 13.34
C ASP A 386 -10.97 12.97 12.37
N THR A 387 -11.28 12.86 11.08
CA THR A 387 -10.41 13.33 9.99
C THR A 387 -10.74 14.76 9.55
N GLY A 388 -11.75 15.39 10.17
CA GLY A 388 -12.34 16.65 9.70
C GLY A 388 -13.07 16.55 8.36
N PHE A 389 -13.44 15.33 7.93
CA PHE A 389 -14.33 15.08 6.81
C PHE A 389 -15.59 14.37 7.25
N GLN A 390 -16.70 14.60 6.53
CA GLN A 390 -17.90 13.79 6.71
C GLN A 390 -17.63 12.35 6.27
N THR A 391 -18.27 11.42 6.97
CA THR A 391 -18.27 10.00 6.62
C THR A 391 -18.94 9.80 5.26
N ALA A 392 -18.44 8.83 4.48
CA ALA A 392 -19.00 8.57 3.17
C ALA A 392 -20.44 8.05 3.28
N SER A 393 -21.26 8.30 2.27
CA SER A 393 -22.52 7.56 2.10
C SER A 393 -22.24 6.25 1.36
N MET A 394 -22.58 5.11 1.98
CA MET A 394 -22.48 3.81 1.29
C MET A 394 -23.71 3.61 0.42
N ILE A 395 -23.49 3.26 -0.84
CA ILE A 395 -24.53 3.00 -1.84
C ILE A 395 -24.35 1.55 -2.30
N ALA A 396 -25.28 0.69 -1.89
CA ALA A 396 -25.32 -0.69 -2.36
C ALA A 396 -25.74 -0.71 -3.83
N THR A 397 -24.81 -0.99 -4.72
CA THR A 397 -25.05 -1.07 -6.17
C THR A 397 -25.13 -2.49 -6.69
N GLY A 398 -24.87 -3.50 -5.84
CA GLY A 398 -24.53 -4.82 -6.33
C GLY A 398 -23.21 -4.81 -7.11
N SER A 399 -22.88 -5.94 -7.73
CA SER A 399 -21.82 -5.96 -8.73
C SER A 399 -22.29 -5.17 -9.96
N ILE A 400 -21.68 -4.00 -10.19
CA ILE A 400 -21.99 -3.10 -11.31
C ILE A 400 -21.71 -3.83 -12.63
N LYS A 401 -20.64 -4.62 -12.69
CA LYS A 401 -20.39 -5.61 -13.75
C LYS A 401 -21.54 -6.58 -13.96
N ASN A 402 -22.00 -7.29 -12.93
CA ASN A 402 -23.08 -8.28 -13.10
C ASN A 402 -24.37 -7.61 -13.59
N TYR A 403 -24.69 -6.43 -13.05
CA TYR A 403 -25.80 -5.63 -13.54
C TYR A 403 -25.62 -5.27 -15.02
N ALA A 404 -24.49 -4.70 -15.42
CA ALA A 404 -24.25 -4.32 -16.81
C ALA A 404 -24.25 -5.53 -17.77
N ILE A 405 -23.69 -6.68 -17.36
CA ILE A 405 -23.78 -7.94 -18.12
C ILE A 405 -25.25 -8.36 -18.28
N SER A 406 -26.05 -8.29 -17.22
CA SER A 406 -27.49 -8.63 -17.28
C SER A 406 -28.29 -7.71 -18.20
N GLN A 407 -27.91 -6.43 -18.31
CA GLN A 407 -28.54 -5.47 -19.22
C GLN A 407 -28.14 -5.68 -20.70
N ILE A 408 -26.99 -6.32 -20.96
CA ILE A 408 -26.57 -6.72 -22.32
C ILE A 408 -27.33 -7.97 -22.78
N SER A 409 -27.83 -8.79 -21.85
CA SER A 409 -28.57 -10.02 -22.15
C SER A 409 -30.10 -9.82 -22.08
N PRO A 410 -30.70 -9.36 -23.18
CA PRO A 410 -31.87 -10.08 -23.73
C PRO A 410 -31.72 -10.45 -25.22
N THR A 411 -30.59 -10.21 -25.87
CA THR A 411 -30.43 -10.45 -27.33
C THR A 411 -29.68 -11.71 -27.71
N THR A 412 -29.11 -12.47 -26.78
CA THR A 412 -28.51 -13.78 -27.07
C THR A 412 -29.38 -14.91 -26.55
N LYS A 413 -30.33 -15.37 -27.39
CA LYS A 413 -30.69 -16.80 -27.39
C LYS A 413 -29.41 -17.57 -27.71
N GLY A 414 -28.75 -18.16 -26.71
CA GLY A 414 -27.55 -18.95 -26.99
C GLY A 414 -26.78 -19.40 -25.77
N CYS A 415 -26.92 -20.70 -25.49
CA CYS A 415 -26.04 -21.59 -24.73
C CYS A 415 -26.04 -21.46 -23.19
N PRO A 416 -26.57 -22.47 -22.46
CA PRO A 416 -26.37 -22.59 -21.03
C PRO A 416 -24.92 -23.05 -20.80
N LEU A 417 -24.05 -22.14 -20.35
CA LEU A 417 -22.80 -22.55 -19.72
C LEU A 417 -23.14 -23.07 -18.32
N THR A 418 -23.37 -24.38 -18.23
CA THR A 418 -23.27 -25.12 -16.97
C THR A 418 -21.82 -25.06 -16.51
N CYS A 419 -21.49 -24.08 -15.68
CA CYS A 419 -20.29 -24.13 -14.84
C CYS A 419 -20.59 -25.05 -13.66
N CYS A 420 -20.37 -26.35 -13.84
CA CYS A 420 -20.12 -27.23 -12.70
C CYS A 420 -18.73 -26.87 -12.17
N PHE A 421 -18.65 -26.34 -10.95
CA PHE A 421 -17.41 -26.34 -10.18
C PHE A 421 -17.22 -27.72 -9.54
N PRO A 422 -15.97 -28.25 -9.50
CA PRO A 422 -15.65 -29.42 -8.67
C PRO A 422 -15.79 -29.14 -7.18
#